data_AF-A0A4Y9IV92-F1
#
_entry.id   AF-A0A4Y9IV92-F1
#
_cell.length_a   1.000
_cell.length_b   1.000
_cell.length_c   1.000
_cell.angle_alpha   90.00
_cell.angle_beta   90.00
_cell.angle_gamma   90.00
#
_symmetry.space_group_name_H-M   'P 1'
#
loop_
_entity.id
_entity.type
_entity.pdbx_description
1 polymer ?
#
loop_
_entity_poly.entity_id
_entity_poly.type
_entity_poly.pdbx_seq_one_letter_code
_entity_poly.pdbx_strand_id
1 'polypeptide(L)'
;MGVITKEAVLDLIDRMRTPDPEAKGFYEETVQWSAWQEARNLTDMSLMPVLEDIIREHPGDEGRDVRKTAYFIYQKLLGHRFDEAGFVFLLGRLDKEITKGNAIWWVDYLEDIDVQPETSVHTLLSIAMRGDRDDLKWISRIIEEYAGKGNIEARNALPDLKERIKAASKTARQATADILKEHGVVSKADMQRLRTRMELCFMRH
;
A
#
# COMPACT_ATOMS: atom_id res chain seq x y z
N MET A 1 -34.15 3.07 0.58
CA MET A 1 -32.84 2.90 1.23
C MET A 1 -32.57 4.19 1.98
N GLY A 2 -32.33 4.12 3.30
CA GLY A 2 -32.00 5.31 4.08
C GLY A 2 -30.65 5.86 3.63
N VAL A 3 -30.55 7.19 3.49
CA VAL A 3 -29.28 7.85 3.20
C VAL A 3 -28.34 7.59 4.38
N ILE A 4 -27.25 6.86 4.17
CA ILE A 4 -26.21 6.71 5.19
C ILE A 4 -25.57 8.09 5.37
N THR A 5 -25.63 8.62 6.60
CA THR A 5 -25.09 9.95 6.89
C THR A 5 -23.58 9.89 7.13
N LYS A 6 -22.91 11.04 7.03
CA LYS A 6 -21.48 11.15 7.33
C LYS A 6 -21.15 10.71 8.75
N GLU A 7 -22.02 11.00 9.70
CA GLU A 7 -21.90 10.59 11.10
C GLU A 7 -21.91 9.07 11.24
N ALA A 8 -22.76 8.37 10.47
CA ALA A 8 -22.77 6.91 10.46
C ALA A 8 -21.48 6.31 9.88
N VAL A 9 -20.90 6.95 8.85
CA VAL A 9 -19.60 6.53 8.30
C VAL A 9 -18.46 6.77 9.30
N LEU A 10 -18.48 7.90 10.02
CA LEU A 10 -17.51 8.20 11.07
C LEU A 10 -17.62 7.22 12.24
N ASP A 11 -18.84 6.89 12.69
CA ASP A 11 -19.06 5.85 13.70
C ASP A 11 -18.49 4.49 13.27
N LEU A 12 -18.72 4.09 12.02
CA LEU A 12 -18.14 2.86 11.46
C LEU A 12 -16.60 2.91 11.49
N ILE A 13 -16.01 4.02 11.04
CA ILE A 13 -14.55 4.22 11.07
C ILE A 13 -14.01 4.10 12.51
N ASP A 14 -14.69 4.70 13.49
CA ASP A 14 -14.26 4.65 14.89
C ASP A 14 -14.38 3.25 15.48
N ARG A 15 -15.46 2.50 15.17
CA ARG A 15 -15.58 1.08 15.55
C ARG A 15 -14.49 0.22 14.93
N MET A 16 -14.12 0.46 13.67
CA MET A 16 -13.02 -0.27 13.01
C MET A 16 -11.65 0.02 13.64
N ARG A 17 -11.47 1.23 14.20
CA ARG A 17 -10.20 1.70 14.79
C ARG A 17 -10.08 1.41 16.28
N THR A 18 -11.19 1.13 16.96
CA THR A 18 -11.21 0.88 18.41
C THR A 18 -10.93 -0.59 18.69
N PRO A 19 -9.74 -0.96 19.21
CA PRO A 19 -9.47 -2.33 19.60
C PRO A 19 -10.33 -2.71 20.80
N ASP A 20 -10.72 -3.98 20.87
CA ASP A 20 -11.39 -4.52 22.03
C ASP A 20 -10.39 -4.65 23.20
N PRO A 21 -10.64 -3.99 24.34
CA PRO A 21 -9.70 -3.97 25.47
C PRO A 21 -9.54 -5.34 26.14
N GLU A 22 -10.50 -6.25 26.01
CA GLU A 22 -10.45 -7.59 26.61
C GLU A 22 -9.90 -8.64 25.62
N ALA A 23 -9.88 -8.32 24.32
CA ALA A 23 -9.38 -9.21 23.29
C ALA A 23 -7.86 -9.06 23.10
N LYS A 24 -7.10 -10.15 23.30
CA LYS A 24 -5.66 -10.20 22.99
C LYS A 24 -5.37 -10.34 21.48
N GLY A 25 -5.90 -9.45 20.65
CA GLY A 25 -5.71 -9.47 19.19
C GLY A 25 -7.01 -9.32 18.38
N PHE A 26 -6.90 -9.49 17.06
CA PHE A 26 -8.03 -9.38 16.13
C PHE A 26 -8.81 -10.70 16.11
N TYR A 27 -9.82 -10.80 16.97
CA TYR A 27 -10.68 -11.98 17.07
C TYR A 27 -11.99 -11.78 16.32
N GLU A 28 -12.41 -12.85 15.64
CA GLU A 28 -13.79 -13.01 15.18
C GLU A 28 -14.72 -12.80 16.40
N GLU A 29 -15.86 -12.13 16.20
CA GLU A 29 -16.84 -11.75 17.25
C GLU A 29 -16.60 -10.42 18.02
N THR A 30 -15.48 -9.73 17.83
CA THR A 30 -15.31 -8.38 18.40
C THR A 30 -16.12 -7.31 17.66
N VAL A 31 -16.42 -6.18 18.32
CA VAL A 31 -17.03 -5.00 17.69
C VAL A 31 -16.16 -4.51 16.52
N GLN A 32 -14.85 -4.50 16.72
CA GLN A 32 -13.89 -4.13 15.69
C GLN A 32 -14.00 -5.04 14.47
N TRP A 33 -13.89 -6.36 14.66
CA TRP A 33 -13.99 -7.33 13.56
C TRP A 33 -15.31 -7.18 12.80
N SER A 34 -16.43 -7.04 13.53
CA SER A 34 -17.76 -6.87 12.93
C SER A 34 -17.84 -5.60 12.08
N ALA A 35 -17.23 -4.51 12.53
CA ALA A 35 -17.14 -3.26 11.77
C ALA A 35 -16.31 -3.43 10.49
N TRP A 36 -15.21 -4.18 10.53
CA TRP A 36 -14.43 -4.50 9.33
C TRP A 36 -15.23 -5.36 8.33
N GLN A 37 -16.08 -6.29 8.79
CA GLN A 37 -16.96 -7.04 7.90
C GLN A 37 -18.09 -6.17 7.31
N GLU A 38 -18.69 -5.30 8.12
CA GLU A 38 -19.67 -4.32 7.67
C GLU A 38 -19.09 -3.46 6.54
N ALA A 39 -17.91 -2.86 6.76
CA ALA A 39 -17.19 -2.07 5.76
C ALA A 39 -16.91 -2.83 4.46
N ARG A 40 -16.53 -4.11 4.54
CA ARG A 40 -16.27 -4.96 3.35
C ARG A 40 -17.52 -5.20 2.51
N ASN A 41 -18.69 -5.20 3.14
CA ASN A 41 -19.97 -5.52 2.48
C ASN A 41 -20.73 -4.27 2.01
N LEU A 42 -20.21 -3.07 2.23
CA LEU A 42 -20.78 -1.84 1.70
C LEU A 42 -20.67 -1.82 0.17
N THR A 43 -21.79 -1.53 -0.49
CA THR A 43 -21.90 -1.46 -1.96
C THR A 43 -22.56 -0.17 -2.46
N ASP A 44 -23.03 0.68 -1.54
CA ASP A 44 -23.65 1.95 -1.88
C ASP A 44 -22.60 2.99 -2.29
N MET A 45 -22.43 3.21 -3.59
CA MET A 45 -21.47 4.16 -4.13
C MET A 45 -21.79 5.63 -3.80
N SER A 46 -23.00 5.94 -3.31
CA SER A 46 -23.29 7.30 -2.82
C SER A 46 -22.46 7.67 -1.58
N LEU A 47 -21.81 6.68 -0.94
CA LEU A 47 -20.83 6.88 0.12
C LEU A 47 -19.50 7.45 -0.35
N MET A 48 -19.15 7.34 -1.63
CA MET A 48 -17.85 7.79 -2.12
C MET A 48 -17.63 9.28 -1.84
N PRO A 49 -18.50 10.22 -2.24
CA PRO A 49 -18.33 11.63 -1.90
C PRO A 49 -18.21 11.89 -0.39
N VAL A 50 -18.96 11.16 0.44
CA VAL A 50 -18.90 11.27 1.90
C VAL A 50 -17.52 10.86 2.43
N LEU A 51 -16.97 9.76 1.93
CA LEU A 51 -15.63 9.30 2.27
C LEU A 51 -14.55 10.29 1.79
N GLU A 52 -14.70 10.86 0.59
CA GLU A 52 -13.77 11.87 0.10
C GLU A 52 -13.72 13.11 1.00
N ASP A 53 -14.88 13.56 1.49
CA ASP A 53 -14.97 14.68 2.43
C ASP A 53 -14.30 14.34 3.76
N ILE A 54 -14.58 13.16 4.33
CA ILE A 54 -13.88 12.67 5.53
C ILE A 54 -12.36 12.66 5.32
N ILE A 55 -11.89 12.15 4.18
CA ILE A 55 -10.46 12.08 3.84
C ILE A 55 -9.84 13.49 3.76
N ARG A 56 -10.56 14.47 3.21
CA ARG A 56 -10.08 15.85 3.08
C ARG A 56 -10.03 16.58 4.42
N GLU A 57 -11.01 16.33 5.30
CA GLU A 57 -11.17 17.02 6.59
C GLU A 57 -10.22 16.55 7.69
N HIS A 58 -9.56 15.40 7.50
CA HIS A 58 -8.61 14.86 8.46
C HIS A 58 -7.18 14.94 7.90
N PRO A 59 -6.57 16.13 7.73
CA PRO A 59 -5.20 16.25 7.24
C PRO A 59 -4.16 15.84 8.30
N GLY A 60 -2.89 15.76 7.89
CA GLY A 60 -1.76 15.57 8.79
C GLY A 60 -1.69 14.19 9.44
N ASP A 61 -0.87 14.08 10.48
CA ASP A 61 -0.60 12.80 11.15
C ASP A 61 -1.72 12.37 12.09
N GLU A 62 -2.38 13.32 12.76
CA GLU A 62 -3.51 13.05 13.65
C GLU A 62 -4.70 12.42 12.90
N GLY A 63 -4.91 12.84 11.64
CA GLY A 63 -5.94 12.28 10.77
C GLY A 63 -5.54 10.98 10.06
N ARG A 64 -4.30 10.49 10.20
CA ARG A 64 -3.76 9.40 9.37
C ARG A 64 -4.57 8.11 9.50
N ASP A 65 -4.94 7.72 10.71
CA ASP A 65 -5.66 6.47 10.94
C ASP A 65 -7.11 6.55 10.44
N VAL A 66 -7.77 7.71 10.59
CA VAL A 66 -9.08 7.97 9.98
C VAL A 66 -9.00 7.77 8.46
N ARG A 67 -8.01 8.41 7.82
CA ARG A 67 -7.84 8.32 6.36
C ARG A 67 -7.55 6.89 5.91
N LYS A 68 -6.67 6.15 6.60
CA LYS A 68 -6.39 4.74 6.28
C LYS A 68 -7.65 3.88 6.31
N THR A 69 -8.47 4.02 7.35
CA THR A 69 -9.73 3.29 7.45
C THR A 69 -10.73 3.73 6.39
N ALA A 70 -10.82 5.03 6.09
CA ALA A 70 -11.65 5.54 5.00
C ALA A 70 -11.19 5.01 3.63
N TYR A 71 -9.88 4.94 3.35
CA TYR A 71 -9.35 4.35 2.13
C TYR A 71 -9.70 2.88 2.00
N PHE A 72 -9.70 2.12 3.10
CA PHE A 72 -10.16 0.75 3.08
C PHE A 72 -11.63 0.63 2.69
N ILE A 73 -12.52 1.48 3.19
CA ILE A 73 -13.93 1.44 2.78
C ILE A 73 -14.04 1.85 1.30
N TYR A 74 -13.33 2.91 0.91
CA TYR A 74 -13.34 3.46 -0.45
C TYR A 74 -12.88 2.44 -1.49
N GLN A 75 -11.79 1.71 -1.23
CA GLN A 75 -11.30 0.68 -2.15
C GLN A 75 -12.25 -0.52 -2.25
N LYS A 76 -12.97 -0.88 -1.17
CA LYS A 76 -13.99 -1.94 -1.25
C LYS A 76 -15.17 -1.53 -2.13
N LEU A 77 -15.62 -0.28 -2.05
CA LEU A 77 -16.62 0.25 -2.96
C LEU A 77 -16.15 0.16 -4.43
N LEU A 78 -14.92 0.59 -4.72
CA LEU A 78 -14.33 0.49 -6.07
C LEU A 78 -14.15 -0.96 -6.55
N GLY A 79 -13.84 -1.89 -5.64
CA GLY A 79 -13.74 -3.32 -5.95
C GLY A 79 -15.09 -3.95 -6.28
N HIS A 80 -16.18 -3.51 -5.63
CA HIS A 80 -17.54 -3.97 -5.94
C HIS A 80 -18.08 -3.38 -7.23
N ARG A 81 -17.82 -2.09 -7.46
CA ARG A 81 -18.21 -1.40 -8.68
C ARG A 81 -17.17 -0.36 -9.02
N PHE A 82 -16.49 -0.56 -10.14
CA PHE A 82 -15.49 0.38 -10.61
C PHE A 82 -16.13 1.75 -10.94
N ASP A 83 -15.51 2.82 -10.46
CA ASP A 83 -15.83 4.20 -10.79
C ASP A 83 -14.52 4.94 -11.12
N GLU A 84 -14.39 5.42 -12.35
CA GLU A 84 -13.13 5.98 -12.84
C GLU A 84 -12.76 7.28 -12.12
N ALA A 85 -13.74 8.16 -11.87
CA ALA A 85 -13.50 9.41 -11.17
C ALA A 85 -12.98 9.17 -9.75
N GLY A 86 -13.57 8.22 -9.03
CA GLY A 86 -13.13 7.84 -7.71
C GLY A 86 -11.79 7.10 -7.71
N PHE A 87 -11.53 6.26 -8.72
CA PHE A 87 -10.20 5.67 -8.87
C PHE A 87 -9.11 6.74 -9.09
N VAL A 88 -9.39 7.75 -9.92
CA VAL A 88 -8.50 8.91 -10.10
C VAL A 88 -8.32 9.68 -8.79
N PHE A 89 -9.38 9.89 -8.02
CA PHE A 89 -9.28 10.49 -6.69
C PHE A 89 -8.37 9.66 -5.76
N LEU A 90 -8.56 8.34 -5.70
CA LEU A 90 -7.76 7.43 -4.89
C LEU A 90 -6.27 7.49 -5.27
N LEU A 91 -5.95 7.44 -6.56
CA LEU A 91 -4.57 7.57 -7.04
C LEU A 91 -3.98 8.95 -6.70
N GLY A 92 -4.77 10.02 -6.79
CA GLY A 92 -4.34 11.36 -6.37
C GLY A 92 -4.09 11.47 -4.86
N ARG A 93 -4.79 10.70 -4.04
CA ARG A 93 -4.52 10.59 -2.60
C ARG A 93 -3.27 9.79 -2.32
N LEU A 94 -3.10 8.65 -2.98
CA LEU A 94 -1.86 7.87 -2.92
C LEU A 94 -0.64 8.75 -3.26
N ASP A 95 -0.71 9.51 -4.36
CA ASP A 95 0.37 10.39 -4.81
C ASP A 95 0.81 11.43 -3.76
N LYS A 96 -0.17 11.93 -2.98
CA LYS A 96 0.06 12.91 -1.90
C LYS A 96 0.57 12.26 -0.61
N GLU A 97 0.15 11.04 -0.32
CA GLU A 97 0.46 10.36 0.95
C GLU A 97 1.71 9.49 0.87
N ILE A 98 2.15 9.13 -0.33
CA ILE A 98 3.35 8.35 -0.53
C ILE A 98 4.60 9.21 -0.28
N THR A 99 5.21 8.98 0.88
CA THR A 99 6.63 9.29 1.10
C THR A 99 7.46 8.07 0.71
N LYS A 100 8.75 8.26 0.41
CA LYS A 100 9.64 7.16 -0.02
C LYS A 100 9.54 5.94 0.92
N GLY A 101 9.24 4.76 0.35
CA GLY A 101 9.19 3.47 1.04
C GLY A 101 7.84 3.09 1.65
N ASN A 102 6.79 3.90 1.46
CA ASN A 102 5.46 3.68 2.07
C ASN A 102 4.42 3.05 1.13
N ALA A 103 4.77 2.71 -0.12
CA ALA A 103 3.83 2.10 -1.07
C ALA A 103 3.24 0.75 -0.63
N ILE A 104 3.93 0.01 0.25
CA ILE A 104 3.53 -1.36 0.64
C ILE A 104 2.09 -1.45 1.15
N TRP A 105 1.66 -0.47 1.95
CA TRP A 105 0.32 -0.45 2.55
C TRP A 105 -0.79 -0.20 1.53
N TRP A 106 -0.45 0.36 0.37
CA TRP A 106 -1.40 0.69 -0.68
C TRP A 106 -1.60 -0.44 -1.69
N VAL A 107 -0.68 -1.42 -1.72
CA VAL A 107 -0.77 -2.58 -2.62
C VAL A 107 -2.06 -3.34 -2.35
N ASP A 108 -2.33 -3.64 -1.08
CA ASP A 108 -3.52 -4.36 -0.64
C ASP A 108 -4.82 -3.61 -0.96
N TYR A 109 -4.76 -2.29 -1.21
CA TYR A 109 -5.93 -1.50 -1.58
C TYR A 109 -6.18 -1.46 -3.09
N LEU A 110 -5.15 -1.68 -3.90
CA LEU A 110 -5.24 -1.52 -5.35
C LEU A 110 -5.40 -2.86 -6.07
N GLU A 111 -4.87 -3.95 -5.51
CA GLU A 111 -4.88 -5.30 -6.11
C GLU A 111 -6.31 -5.80 -6.38
N ASP A 112 -7.24 -5.50 -5.48
CA ASP A 112 -8.64 -5.94 -5.55
C ASP A 112 -9.50 -5.17 -6.57
N ILE A 113 -9.03 -4.04 -7.10
CA ILE A 113 -9.82 -3.19 -7.99
C ILE A 113 -9.77 -3.76 -9.42
N ASP A 114 -10.94 -3.97 -10.02
CA ASP A 114 -11.09 -4.39 -11.41
C ASP A 114 -11.09 -3.15 -12.34
N VAL A 115 -9.88 -2.74 -12.74
CA VAL A 115 -9.67 -1.55 -13.58
C VAL A 115 -10.08 -1.84 -15.03
N GLN A 116 -10.72 -0.85 -15.67
CA GLN A 116 -11.02 -0.97 -17.09
C GLN A 116 -9.73 -0.90 -17.93
N PRO A 117 -9.69 -1.52 -19.13
CA PRO A 117 -8.47 -1.59 -19.94
C PRO A 117 -7.87 -0.22 -20.30
N GLU A 118 -8.71 0.80 -20.46
CA GLU A 118 -8.37 2.16 -20.88
C GLU A 118 -8.12 3.11 -19.71
N THR A 119 -8.43 2.70 -18.48
CA THR A 119 -8.20 3.51 -17.28
C THR A 119 -6.73 3.86 -17.17
N SER A 120 -6.41 5.15 -17.03
CA SER A 120 -5.02 5.55 -16.88
C SER A 120 -4.45 5.11 -15.53
N VAL A 121 -3.25 4.54 -15.59
CA VAL A 121 -2.41 4.17 -14.43
C VAL A 121 -1.18 5.06 -14.32
N HIS A 122 -1.15 6.18 -15.07
CA HIS A 122 -0.01 7.08 -15.16
C HIS A 122 0.52 7.54 -13.80
N THR A 123 -0.37 7.82 -12.84
CA THR A 123 0.02 8.24 -11.49
C THR A 123 0.85 7.15 -10.79
N LEU A 124 0.46 5.88 -10.92
CA LEU A 124 1.24 4.75 -10.39
C LEU A 124 2.62 4.69 -11.06
N LEU A 125 2.68 4.83 -12.39
CA LEU A 125 3.95 4.86 -13.11
C LEU A 125 4.85 6.01 -12.63
N SER A 126 4.30 7.21 -12.46
CA SER A 126 5.03 8.38 -11.94
C SER A 126 5.60 8.12 -10.54
N ILE A 127 4.80 7.53 -9.65
CA ILE A 127 5.24 7.13 -8.31
C ILE A 127 6.39 6.13 -8.40
N ALA A 128 6.25 5.06 -9.21
CA ALA A 128 7.32 4.08 -9.40
C ALA A 128 8.59 4.76 -9.91
N MET A 129 8.49 5.75 -10.80
CA MET A 129 9.63 6.47 -11.39
C MET A 129 10.37 7.38 -10.40
N ARG A 130 9.69 8.00 -9.44
CA ARG A 130 10.33 8.90 -8.45
C ARG A 130 10.59 8.26 -7.08
N GLY A 131 9.90 7.16 -6.78
CA GLY A 131 9.99 6.42 -5.53
C GLY A 131 11.34 5.71 -5.35
N ASP A 132 11.55 5.16 -4.16
CA ASP A 132 12.72 4.34 -3.89
C ASP A 132 12.58 2.93 -4.48
N ARG A 133 13.51 2.03 -4.14
CA ARG A 133 13.49 0.65 -4.64
C ARG A 133 12.25 -0.10 -4.17
N ASP A 134 11.76 0.18 -2.97
CA ASP A 134 10.63 -0.54 -2.38
C ASP A 134 9.33 -0.02 -3.00
N ASP A 135 9.18 1.30 -3.20
CA ASP A 135 8.07 1.88 -3.97
C ASP A 135 8.03 1.33 -5.39
N LEU A 136 9.19 1.31 -6.08
CA LEU A 136 9.31 0.72 -7.42
C LEU A 136 8.82 -0.73 -7.42
N LYS A 137 9.28 -1.55 -6.46
CA LYS A 137 8.89 -2.95 -6.35
C LYS A 137 7.38 -3.11 -6.15
N TRP A 138 6.80 -2.40 -5.20
CA TRP A 138 5.40 -2.54 -4.82
C TRP A 138 4.45 -2.02 -5.90
N ILE A 139 4.76 -0.87 -6.49
CA ILE A 139 3.94 -0.34 -7.58
C ILE A 139 4.08 -1.19 -8.85
N SER A 140 5.27 -1.71 -9.17
CA SER A 140 5.41 -2.63 -10.31
C SER A 140 4.58 -3.91 -10.15
N ARG A 141 4.37 -4.42 -8.93
CA ARG A 141 3.45 -5.54 -8.70
C ARG A 141 2.01 -5.18 -9.07
N ILE A 142 1.53 -3.98 -8.71
CA ILE A 142 0.20 -3.51 -9.11
C ILE A 142 0.09 -3.33 -10.62
N ILE A 143 1.13 -2.77 -11.25
CA ILE A 143 1.16 -2.63 -12.72
C ILE A 143 1.15 -4.00 -13.41
N GLU A 144 1.86 -5.00 -12.87
CA GLU A 144 1.80 -6.39 -13.37
C GLU A 144 0.39 -6.97 -13.28
N GLU A 145 -0.29 -6.78 -12.16
CA GLU A 145 -1.67 -7.23 -11.96
C GLU A 145 -2.63 -6.58 -12.96
N TYR A 146 -2.59 -5.25 -13.09
CA TYR A 146 -3.44 -4.51 -14.03
C TYR A 146 -3.12 -4.86 -15.49
N ALA A 147 -1.85 -5.12 -15.83
CA ALA A 147 -1.50 -5.63 -17.14
C ALA A 147 -2.10 -7.03 -17.39
N GLY A 148 -2.13 -7.89 -16.37
CA GLY A 148 -2.82 -9.18 -16.39
C GLY A 148 -4.31 -9.03 -16.66
N LYS A 149 -4.97 -8.08 -15.99
CA LYS A 149 -6.41 -7.79 -16.13
C LYS A 149 -6.82 -7.13 -17.45
N GLY A 150 -5.88 -6.61 -18.24
CA GLY A 150 -6.20 -6.03 -19.56
C GLY A 150 -5.71 -4.61 -19.79
N ASN A 151 -5.22 -3.93 -18.76
CA ASN A 151 -4.88 -2.52 -18.84
C ASN A 151 -3.77 -2.24 -19.84
N ILE A 152 -4.04 -1.34 -20.80
CA ILE A 152 -3.20 -1.08 -21.97
C ILE A 152 -1.92 -0.33 -21.55
N GLU A 153 -2.07 0.73 -20.75
CA GLU A 153 -0.93 1.53 -20.27
C GLU A 153 0.01 0.68 -19.40
N ALA A 154 -0.55 -0.15 -18.51
CA ALA A 154 0.21 -1.08 -17.69
C ALA A 154 1.00 -2.10 -18.52
N ARG A 155 0.37 -2.73 -19.53
CA ARG A 155 1.02 -3.71 -20.43
C ARG A 155 2.20 -3.08 -21.17
N ASN A 156 2.03 -1.86 -21.67
CA ASN A 156 3.05 -1.15 -22.42
C ASN A 156 4.23 -0.73 -21.54
N ALA A 157 3.98 -0.33 -20.29
CA ALA A 157 5.02 0.09 -19.35
C ALA A 157 5.82 -1.07 -18.73
N LEU A 158 5.28 -2.29 -18.76
CA LEU A 158 5.81 -3.42 -18.00
C LEU A 158 7.25 -3.83 -18.38
N PRO A 159 7.66 -3.89 -19.66
CA PRO A 159 9.04 -4.22 -20.03
C PRO A 159 10.06 -3.26 -19.42
N ASP A 160 9.81 -1.95 -19.52
CA ASP A 160 10.72 -0.91 -19.02
C ASP A 160 10.81 -0.93 -17.49
N LEU A 161 9.68 -1.15 -16.80
CA LEU A 161 9.66 -1.32 -15.35
C LEU A 161 10.50 -2.53 -14.90
N LYS A 162 10.38 -3.67 -15.60
CA LYS A 162 11.17 -4.87 -15.28
C LYS A 162 12.67 -4.63 -15.44
N GLU A 163 13.10 -3.96 -16.50
CA GLU A 163 14.51 -3.60 -16.68
C GLU A 163 15.00 -2.64 -15.59
N ARG A 164 14.17 -1.67 -15.20
CA ARG A 164 14.52 -0.75 -14.12
C ARG A 164 14.65 -1.45 -12.76
N ILE A 165 13.78 -2.41 -12.44
CA ILE A 165 13.91 -3.24 -11.23
C ILE A 165 15.23 -4.03 -11.23
N LYS A 166 15.59 -4.62 -12.37
CA LYS A 166 16.88 -5.34 -12.52
C LYS A 166 18.06 -4.40 -12.30
N ALA A 167 18.04 -3.21 -12.90
CA ALA A 167 19.09 -2.21 -12.75
C ALA A 167 19.23 -1.72 -11.30
N ALA A 168 18.12 -1.42 -10.63
CA ALA A 168 18.11 -1.04 -9.22
C ALA A 168 18.67 -2.16 -8.32
N SER A 169 18.29 -3.42 -8.59
CA SER A 169 18.79 -4.59 -7.86
C SER A 169 20.29 -4.79 -8.07
N LYS A 170 20.80 -4.63 -9.30
CA LYS A 170 22.23 -4.71 -9.61
C LYS A 170 23.02 -3.62 -8.87
N THR A 171 22.53 -2.39 -8.88
CA THR A 171 23.15 -1.25 -8.20
C THR A 171 23.26 -1.50 -6.69
N ALA A 172 22.19 -1.99 -6.07
CA ALA A 172 22.20 -2.34 -4.64
C ALA A 172 23.22 -3.44 -4.32
N ARG A 173 23.29 -4.51 -5.14
CA ARG A 173 24.29 -5.58 -4.95
C ARG A 173 25.72 -5.06 -5.08
N GLN A 174 25.98 -4.17 -6.04
CA GLN A 174 27.30 -3.57 -6.22
C GLN A 174 27.69 -2.73 -5.01
N ALA A 175 26.80 -1.85 -4.55
CA ALA A 175 27.04 -1.03 -3.35
C ALA A 175 27.31 -1.90 -2.11
N THR A 176 26.55 -2.99 -1.91
CA THR A 176 26.84 -3.95 -0.83
C THR A 176 28.22 -4.60 -1.00
N ALA A 177 28.59 -5.01 -2.20
CA ALA A 177 29.90 -5.62 -2.46
C ALA A 177 31.05 -4.65 -2.20
N ASP A 178 30.89 -3.38 -2.56
CA ASP A 178 31.90 -2.33 -2.33
C ASP A 178 32.10 -2.08 -0.83
N ILE A 179 31.00 -1.94 -0.05
CA ILE A 179 31.05 -1.81 1.42
C ILE A 179 31.73 -3.02 2.05
N LEU A 180 31.36 -4.24 1.64
CA LEU A 180 31.99 -5.47 2.15
C LEU A 180 33.50 -5.47 1.88
N LYS A 181 33.92 -5.06 0.68
CA LYS A 181 35.32 -4.96 0.30
C LYS A 181 36.08 -3.92 1.13
N GLU A 182 35.49 -2.75 1.38
CA GLU A 182 36.05 -1.71 2.28
C GLU A 182 36.27 -2.23 3.71
N HIS A 183 35.39 -3.11 4.18
CA HIS A 183 35.51 -3.78 5.49
C HIS A 183 36.37 -5.06 5.46
N GLY A 184 37.13 -5.30 4.38
CA GLY A 184 38.05 -6.44 4.26
C GLY A 184 37.33 -7.78 4.02
N VAL A 185 36.06 -7.75 3.65
CA VAL A 185 35.24 -8.93 3.39
C VAL A 185 35.25 -9.24 1.90
N VAL A 186 36.18 -10.10 1.50
CA VAL A 186 36.41 -10.43 0.08
C VAL A 186 36.07 -11.89 -0.24
N SER A 187 35.75 -12.69 0.78
CA SER A 187 35.41 -14.10 0.64
C SER A 187 34.25 -14.54 1.52
N LYS A 188 33.68 -15.71 1.19
CA LYS A 188 32.66 -16.37 2.01
C LYS A 188 33.17 -16.68 3.42
N ALA A 189 34.46 -16.99 3.57
CA ALA A 189 35.09 -17.23 4.87
C ALA A 189 35.13 -15.96 5.72
N ASP A 190 35.38 -14.79 5.11
CA ASP A 190 35.37 -13.50 5.82
C ASP A 190 33.96 -13.13 6.30
N MET A 191 32.95 -13.38 5.46
CA MET A 191 31.54 -13.25 5.85
C MET A 191 31.18 -14.16 7.04
N GLN A 192 31.65 -15.41 7.02
CA GLN A 192 31.42 -16.35 8.11
C GLN A 192 32.07 -15.88 9.41
N ARG A 193 33.33 -15.37 9.35
CA ARG A 193 34.04 -14.81 10.50
C ARG A 193 33.36 -13.57 11.08
N LEU A 194 32.84 -12.69 10.22
CA LEU A 194 32.06 -11.52 10.64
C LEU A 194 30.78 -11.92 11.36
N ARG A 195 30.02 -12.86 10.78
CA ARG A 195 28.80 -13.38 11.39
C ARG A 195 29.07 -13.99 12.77
N THR A 196 30.10 -14.83 12.90
CA THR A 196 30.49 -15.42 14.19
C THR A 196 30.95 -14.35 15.19
N ARG A 197 31.67 -13.30 14.76
CA ARG A 197 32.02 -12.17 15.64
C ARG A 197 30.79 -11.40 16.12
N MET A 198 29.80 -11.18 15.25
CA MET A 198 28.57 -10.49 15.62
C MET A 198 27.71 -11.32 16.60
N GLU A 199 27.56 -12.63 16.34
CA GLU A 199 26.84 -13.56 17.24
C GLU A 199 27.52 -13.63 18.64
N LEU A 200 28.86 -13.61 18.70
CA LEU A 200 29.62 -13.57 19.97
C LEU A 200 29.49 -12.22 20.72
N CYS A 201 29.33 -11.11 20.00
CA CYS A 201 29.08 -9.80 20.62
C CYS A 201 27.65 -9.69 21.18
N PHE A 202 26.65 -10.32 20.54
CA PHE A 202 25.26 -10.30 21.00
C PHE A 202 24.98 -11.25 22.18
N MET A 203 25.78 -12.30 22.38
CA MET A 203 25.66 -13.19 23.56
C MET A 203 26.39 -12.67 24.81
N ARG A 204 26.99 -11.47 24.77
CA ARG A 204 27.71 -10.85 25.90
C ARG A 204 26.89 -9.78 26.66
N HIS A 205 25.60 -9.66 26.38
CA HIS A 205 24.63 -8.84 27.12
C HIS A 205 23.45 -9.71 27.54
#